data_AF-A0A6J2BRV1-F1
#
_entry.id   AF-A0A6J2BRV1-F1
#
_cell.length_a   1.000
_cell.length_b   1.000
_cell.length_c   1.000
_cell.angle_alpha   90.00
_cell.angle_beta   90.00
_cell.angle_gamma   90.00
#
_symmetry.space_group_name_H-M   'P 1'
#
loop_
_entity.id
_entity.type
_entity.pdbx_description
1 polymer ?
#
loop_
_entity_poly.entity_id
_entity_poly.type
_entity_poly.pdbx_seq_one_letter_code
_entity_poly.pdbx_strand_id
1 'polypeptide(L)'
;MTPEQPLLAVHEALRKCFPVVEEQQGLWQSTLRDSQPLLASLSNLAEQLQAAHNLRFGDVPPLRAFPDLKERLRRKQLAAGDTVLDKLGERLATLLKVRDTVSRHVEQVLEIYEQHADSIGIDTVLQASVVSPSVADMLEWLQDIERHYRNSKLPEEEVPPVLDPVGRFSKHPSFAQGLEPNFRR
;
A
#
# COMPACT_ATOMS: atom_id res chain seq x y z
N MET A 1 -17.62 19.72 36.69
CA MET A 1 -17.55 19.08 35.36
C MET A 1 -17.53 17.58 35.62
N THR A 2 -18.42 16.80 35.01
CA THR A 2 -18.53 15.37 35.27
C THR A 2 -17.42 14.61 34.53
N PRO A 3 -16.66 13.72 35.19
CA PRO A 3 -15.58 12.93 34.59
C PRO A 3 -16.05 11.95 33.49
N GLU A 4 -17.36 11.86 33.22
CA GLU A 4 -17.94 10.98 32.20
C GLU A 4 -17.81 11.53 30.76
N GLN A 5 -17.74 12.86 30.58
CA GLN A 5 -17.64 13.46 29.23
C GLN A 5 -16.31 13.16 28.51
N PRO A 6 -15.14 13.25 29.17
CA PRO A 6 -13.85 12.90 28.56
C PRO A 6 -13.76 11.44 28.12
N LEU A 7 -14.21 10.51 28.97
CA LEU A 7 -14.20 9.08 28.67
C LEU A 7 -15.17 8.73 27.52
N LEU A 8 -16.35 9.36 27.48
CA LEU A 8 -17.31 9.19 26.40
C LEU A 8 -16.72 9.58 25.03
N ALA A 9 -15.95 10.68 24.98
CA ALA A 9 -15.29 11.14 23.75
C ALA A 9 -14.30 10.09 23.22
N VAL A 10 -13.51 9.47 24.10
CA VAL A 10 -12.57 8.39 23.72
C VAL A 10 -13.34 7.16 23.23
N HIS A 11 -14.41 6.75 23.92
CA HIS A 11 -15.24 5.63 23.47
C HIS A 11 -15.90 5.89 22.10
N GLU A 12 -16.37 7.11 21.85
CA GLU A 12 -16.91 7.47 20.54
C GLU A 12 -15.86 7.42 19.43
N ALA A 13 -14.63 7.89 19.72
CA ALA A 13 -13.52 7.82 18.79
C ALA A 13 -13.16 6.37 18.46
N LEU A 14 -13.01 5.52 19.48
CA LEU A 14 -12.78 4.08 19.33
C LEU A 14 -13.88 3.40 18.52
N ARG A 15 -15.15 3.68 18.85
CA ARG A 15 -16.32 3.10 18.16
C ARG A 15 -16.37 3.48 16.68
N LYS A 16 -15.86 4.65 16.30
CA LYS A 16 -15.74 5.08 14.90
C LYS A 16 -14.51 4.49 14.20
N CYS A 17 -13.41 4.31 14.93
CA CYS A 17 -12.13 3.84 14.39
C CYS A 17 -12.18 2.35 14.00
N PHE A 18 -12.65 1.47 14.89
CA PHE A 18 -12.60 0.02 14.66
C PHE A 18 -13.30 -0.45 13.37
N PRO A 19 -14.51 0.02 13.03
CA PRO A 19 -15.15 -0.36 11.78
C PRO A 19 -14.35 0.08 10.54
N VAL A 20 -13.70 1.24 10.58
CA VAL A 20 -12.85 1.70 9.49
C VAL A 20 -11.63 0.81 9.34
N VAL A 21 -10.97 0.47 10.46
CA VAL A 21 -9.83 -0.45 10.46
C VAL A 21 -10.20 -1.83 9.91
N GLU A 22 -11.38 -2.35 10.27
CA GLU A 22 -11.92 -3.61 9.75
C GLU A 22 -12.16 -3.54 8.23
N GLU A 23 -12.80 -2.47 7.75
CA GLU A 23 -13.01 -2.25 6.31
C GLU A 23 -11.68 -2.16 5.56
N GLN A 24 -10.72 -1.41 6.09
CA GLN A 24 -9.38 -1.27 5.51
C GLN A 24 -8.64 -2.61 5.46
N GLN A 25 -8.78 -3.45 6.49
CA GLN A 25 -8.21 -4.80 6.48
C GLN A 25 -8.83 -5.68 5.39
N GLY A 26 -10.14 -5.56 5.16
CA GLY A 26 -10.81 -6.23 4.04
C GLY A 26 -10.24 -5.81 2.68
N LEU A 27 -10.07 -4.50 2.48
CA LEU A 27 -9.49 -3.92 1.26
C LEU A 27 -8.02 -4.33 1.07
N TRP A 28 -7.23 -4.38 2.14
CA TRP A 28 -5.86 -4.85 2.11
C TRP A 28 -5.75 -6.29 1.62
N GLN A 29 -6.54 -7.18 2.21
CA GLN A 29 -6.53 -8.60 1.86
C GLN A 29 -7.01 -8.87 0.43
N SER A 30 -8.06 -8.17 -0.02
CA SER A 30 -8.53 -8.31 -1.40
C SER A 30 -7.50 -7.79 -2.40
N THR A 31 -6.88 -6.64 -2.11
CA THR A 31 -5.83 -6.06 -2.96
C THR A 31 -4.60 -6.96 -3.09
N LEU A 32 -4.16 -7.57 -1.98
CA LEU A 32 -3.07 -8.55 -2.00
C LEU A 32 -3.44 -9.79 -2.83
N ARG A 33 -4.66 -10.31 -2.67
CA ARG A 33 -5.16 -11.45 -3.46
C ARG A 33 -5.20 -11.14 -4.94
N ASP A 34 -5.69 -9.97 -5.31
CA ASP A 34 -5.77 -9.51 -6.70
C ASP A 34 -4.39 -9.25 -7.32
N SER A 35 -3.37 -9.02 -6.49
CA SER A 35 -1.98 -8.85 -6.94
C SER A 35 -1.30 -10.17 -7.30
N GLN A 36 -1.71 -11.30 -6.70
CA GLN A 36 -1.13 -12.63 -6.97
C GLN A 36 -1.13 -13.04 -8.45
N PRO A 37 -2.25 -12.95 -9.19
CA PRO A 37 -2.25 -13.30 -10.62
C PRO A 37 -1.38 -12.35 -11.47
N LEU A 38 -1.23 -11.09 -11.07
CA LEU A 38 -0.35 -10.14 -11.77
C LEU A 38 1.13 -10.51 -11.58
N LEU A 39 1.52 -10.86 -10.35
CA LEU A 39 2.87 -11.34 -10.05
C LEU A 39 3.19 -12.64 -10.79
N ALA A 40 2.24 -13.57 -10.85
CA ALA A 40 2.38 -14.79 -11.64
C ALA A 40 2.53 -14.49 -13.15
N SER A 41 1.77 -13.52 -13.66
CA SER A 41 1.87 -13.08 -15.06
C SER A 41 3.25 -12.49 -15.37
N LEU A 42 3.81 -11.65 -14.47
CA LEU A 42 5.17 -11.11 -14.61
C LEU A 42 6.23 -12.21 -14.59
N SER A 43 6.14 -13.16 -13.65
CA SER A 43 7.07 -14.29 -13.58
C SER A 43 7.08 -15.08 -14.89
N ASN A 44 5.89 -15.41 -15.40
CA ASN A 44 5.75 -16.10 -16.68
C ASN A 44 6.32 -15.27 -17.85
N LEU A 45 6.08 -13.95 -17.89
CA LEU A 45 6.66 -13.08 -18.93
C LEU A 45 8.20 -13.06 -18.88
N ALA A 46 8.78 -13.02 -17.67
CA ALA A 46 10.22 -13.09 -17.48
C ALA A 46 10.80 -14.42 -18.00
N GLU A 47 10.15 -15.54 -17.67
CA GLU A 47 10.53 -16.86 -18.21
C GLU A 47 10.46 -16.91 -19.73
N GLN A 48 9.39 -16.36 -20.32
CA GLN A 48 9.23 -16.31 -21.78
C GLN A 48 10.29 -15.44 -22.45
N LEU A 49 10.64 -14.29 -21.86
CA LEU A 49 11.73 -13.43 -22.34
C LEU A 49 13.07 -14.15 -22.30
N GLN A 50 13.35 -14.88 -21.21
CA GLN A 50 14.56 -15.66 -21.07
C GLN A 50 14.63 -16.81 -22.10
N ALA A 51 13.53 -17.55 -22.27
CA ALA A 51 13.43 -18.62 -23.26
C ALA A 51 13.63 -18.10 -24.68
N ALA A 52 12.98 -16.98 -25.03
CA ALA A 52 13.16 -16.33 -26.33
C ALA A 52 14.57 -15.77 -26.52
N HIS A 53 15.24 -15.31 -25.45
CA HIS A 53 16.62 -14.87 -25.54
C HIS A 53 17.56 -16.03 -25.89
N ASN A 54 17.39 -17.17 -25.22
CA ASN A 54 18.22 -18.37 -25.35
C ASN A 54 18.00 -19.11 -26.69
N LEU A 55 16.84 -18.93 -27.32
CA LEU A 55 16.54 -19.57 -28.60
C LEU A 55 17.34 -18.94 -29.76
N ARG A 56 17.98 -19.82 -30.54
CA ARG A 56 18.55 -19.47 -31.84
C ARG A 56 17.47 -19.63 -32.92
N PHE A 57 16.71 -18.56 -33.16
CA PHE A 57 15.60 -18.57 -34.13
C PHE A 57 16.02 -19.00 -35.55
N GLY A 58 17.26 -18.69 -35.94
CA GLY A 58 17.84 -19.13 -37.23
C GLY A 58 18.04 -20.64 -37.34
N ASP A 59 18.10 -21.37 -36.22
CA ASP A 59 18.28 -22.83 -36.22
C ASP A 59 16.94 -23.57 -36.33
N VAL A 60 15.80 -22.87 -36.20
CA VAL A 60 14.45 -23.45 -36.26
C VAL A 60 13.84 -23.20 -37.65
N PRO A 61 13.72 -24.24 -38.52
CA PRO A 61 13.38 -24.04 -39.93
C PRO A 61 12.06 -23.28 -40.18
N PRO A 62 10.96 -23.53 -39.44
CA PRO A 62 9.73 -22.74 -39.58
C PRO A 62 9.87 -21.25 -39.22
N LEU A 63 10.80 -20.88 -38.34
CA LEU A 63 10.96 -19.50 -37.85
C LEU A 63 11.90 -18.67 -38.73
N ARG A 64 12.69 -19.30 -39.61
CA ARG A 64 13.60 -18.60 -40.55
C ARG A 64 12.89 -17.66 -41.50
N ALA A 65 11.63 -17.93 -41.83
CA ALA A 65 10.81 -17.05 -42.67
C ALA A 65 10.47 -15.71 -42.00
N PHE A 66 10.76 -15.56 -40.71
CA PHE A 66 10.42 -14.38 -39.90
C PHE A 66 11.67 -13.80 -39.21
N PRO A 67 12.57 -13.13 -39.95
CA PRO A 67 13.85 -12.65 -39.42
C PRO A 67 13.72 -11.59 -38.32
N ASP A 68 12.59 -10.87 -38.29
CA ASP A 68 12.24 -9.83 -37.32
C ASP A 68 11.48 -10.38 -36.09
N LEU A 69 11.16 -11.68 -36.06
CA LEU A 69 10.31 -12.27 -35.03
C LEU A 69 10.86 -12.09 -33.62
N LYS A 70 12.17 -12.30 -33.43
CA LYS A 70 12.82 -12.16 -32.12
C LYS A 70 12.62 -10.76 -31.54
N GLU A 71 12.87 -9.74 -32.35
CA GLU A 71 12.73 -8.34 -31.93
C GLU A 71 11.27 -7.93 -31.72
N ARG A 72 10.36 -8.39 -32.59
CA ARG A 72 8.92 -8.14 -32.43
C ARG A 72 8.34 -8.82 -31.20
N LEU A 73 8.76 -10.06 -30.93
CA LEU A 73 8.35 -10.81 -29.75
C LEU A 73 8.84 -10.10 -28.48
N ARG A 74 10.12 -9.70 -28.45
CA ARG A 74 10.69 -8.93 -27.34
C ARG A 74 9.88 -7.66 -27.07
N ARG A 75 9.64 -6.83 -28.10
CA ARG A 75 8.86 -5.60 -27.95
C ARG A 75 7.44 -5.85 -27.41
N LYS A 76 6.76 -6.89 -27.92
CA LYS A 76 5.42 -7.26 -27.44
C LYS A 76 5.44 -7.73 -25.98
N GLN A 77 6.43 -8.53 -25.59
CA GLN A 77 6.57 -9.03 -24.23
C GLN A 77 6.89 -7.91 -23.24
N LEU A 78 7.75 -6.95 -23.62
CA LEU A 78 8.03 -5.76 -22.81
C LEU A 78 6.78 -4.92 -22.62
N ALA A 79 6.04 -4.60 -23.69
CA ALA A 79 4.79 -3.84 -23.58
C ALA A 79 3.72 -4.55 -22.72
N ALA A 80 3.67 -5.89 -22.78
CA ALA A 80 2.81 -6.67 -21.88
C ALA A 80 3.28 -6.59 -20.43
N GLY A 81 4.60 -6.63 -20.19
CA GLY A 81 5.21 -6.43 -18.87
C GLY A 81 4.87 -5.06 -18.29
N ASP A 82 5.03 -3.99 -19.07
CA ASP A 82 4.69 -2.62 -18.67
C ASP A 82 3.23 -2.54 -18.22
N THR A 83 2.31 -3.13 -18.99
CA THR A 83 0.88 -3.15 -18.65
C THR A 83 0.59 -3.87 -17.32
N VAL A 84 1.34 -4.93 -16.99
CA VAL A 84 1.16 -5.64 -15.72
C VAL A 84 1.79 -4.87 -14.56
N LEU A 85 2.94 -4.22 -14.80
CA LEU A 85 3.60 -3.36 -13.82
C LEU A 85 2.73 -2.15 -13.46
N ASP A 86 2.08 -1.50 -14.43
CA ASP A 86 1.13 -0.40 -14.18
C ASP A 86 0.02 -0.84 -13.22
N LYS A 87 -0.58 -2.01 -13.49
CA LYS A 87 -1.63 -2.58 -12.63
C LYS A 87 -1.12 -2.90 -11.23
N LEU A 88 0.10 -3.42 -11.09
CA LEU A 88 0.71 -3.65 -9.79
C LEU A 88 1.00 -2.35 -9.05
N GLY A 89 1.38 -1.29 -9.77
CA GLY A 89 1.50 0.07 -9.24
C GLY A 89 0.17 0.58 -8.66
N GLU A 90 -0.96 0.37 -9.35
CA GLU A 90 -2.29 0.69 -8.82
C GLU A 90 -2.62 -0.09 -7.52
N ARG A 91 -2.24 -1.37 -7.45
CA ARG A 91 -2.43 -2.18 -6.22
C ARG A 91 -1.57 -1.67 -5.09
N LEU A 92 -0.30 -1.36 -5.36
CA LEU A 92 0.61 -0.78 -4.36
C LEU A 92 0.07 0.54 -3.83
N ALA A 93 -0.39 1.45 -4.69
CA ALA A 93 -0.98 2.72 -4.28
C ALA A 93 -2.21 2.50 -3.38
N THR A 94 -3.04 1.49 -3.67
CA THR A 94 -4.17 1.11 -2.82
C THR A 94 -3.71 0.62 -1.44
N LEU A 95 -2.68 -0.23 -1.37
CA LEU A 95 -2.13 -0.72 -0.10
C LEU A 95 -1.51 0.40 0.74
N LEU A 96 -0.77 1.33 0.11
CA LEU A 96 -0.23 2.51 0.78
C LEU A 96 -1.35 3.38 1.34
N LYS A 97 -2.41 3.61 0.57
CA LYS A 97 -3.60 4.35 1.04
C LYS A 97 -4.28 3.69 2.24
N VAL A 98 -4.36 2.36 2.27
CA VAL A 98 -4.88 1.61 3.42
C VAL A 98 -4.01 1.90 4.65
N ARG A 99 -2.68 1.75 4.55
CA ARG A 99 -1.74 2.05 5.64
C ARG A 99 -1.95 3.47 6.16
N ASP A 100 -1.95 4.46 5.29
CA ASP A 100 -2.07 5.88 5.66
C ASP A 100 -3.43 6.18 6.31
N THR A 101 -4.49 5.55 5.82
CA THR A 101 -5.84 5.70 6.38
C THR A 101 -5.94 5.12 7.79
N VAL A 102 -5.38 3.93 8.01
CA VAL A 102 -5.33 3.29 9.33
C VAL A 102 -4.49 4.13 10.30
N SER A 103 -3.27 4.51 9.91
CA SER A 103 -2.41 5.37 10.74
C SER A 103 -3.11 6.65 11.16
N ARG A 104 -3.72 7.39 10.23
CA ARG A 104 -4.47 8.61 10.56
C ARG A 104 -5.60 8.37 11.56
N HIS A 105 -6.34 7.27 11.43
CA HIS A 105 -7.44 6.99 12.36
C HIS A 105 -6.95 6.57 13.74
N VAL A 106 -5.86 5.80 13.83
CA VAL A 106 -5.24 5.43 15.10
C VAL A 106 -4.66 6.68 15.79
N GLU A 107 -3.94 7.53 15.06
CA GLU A 107 -3.42 8.81 15.55
C GLU A 107 -4.54 9.70 16.11
N GLN A 108 -5.66 9.86 15.39
CA GLN A 108 -6.81 10.64 15.86
C GLN A 108 -7.38 10.13 17.19
N VAL A 109 -7.47 8.80 17.38
CA VAL A 109 -7.94 8.23 18.64
C VAL A 109 -6.96 8.50 19.77
N LEU A 110 -5.66 8.33 19.51
CA LEU A 110 -4.60 8.58 20.49
C LEU A 110 -4.54 10.05 20.89
N GLU A 111 -4.65 10.99 19.94
CA GLU A 111 -4.73 12.43 20.23
C GLU A 111 -5.92 12.77 21.12
N ILE A 112 -7.11 12.21 20.83
CA ILE A 112 -8.31 12.42 21.66
C ILE A 112 -8.08 11.85 23.06
N TYR A 113 -7.45 10.68 23.20
CA TYR A 113 -7.12 10.12 24.50
C TYR A 113 -6.13 11.00 25.27
N GLU A 114 -5.04 11.43 24.63
CA GLU A 114 -3.99 12.27 25.22
C GLU A 114 -4.54 13.61 25.71
N GLN A 115 -5.45 14.24 24.96
CA GLN A 115 -6.13 15.48 25.38
C GLN A 115 -6.93 15.33 26.68
N HIS A 116 -7.37 14.11 27.01
CA HIS A 116 -8.22 13.82 28.15
C HIS A 116 -7.54 12.99 29.23
N ALA A 117 -6.28 12.57 29.03
CA ALA A 117 -5.59 11.60 29.87
C ALA A 117 -5.53 12.02 31.35
N ASP A 118 -5.21 13.30 31.61
CA ASP A 118 -5.14 13.88 32.96
C ASP A 118 -6.50 13.87 33.70
N SER A 119 -7.60 13.81 32.95
CA SER A 119 -8.97 13.90 33.49
C SER A 119 -9.64 12.54 33.68
N ILE A 120 -9.27 11.51 32.91
CA ILE A 120 -9.91 10.19 32.94
C ILE A 120 -9.35 9.35 34.09
N GLY A 121 -8.07 9.49 34.41
CA GLY A 121 -7.41 8.71 35.48
C GLY A 121 -7.16 7.25 35.08
N ILE A 122 -6.06 6.68 35.58
CA ILE A 122 -5.57 5.37 35.12
C ILE A 122 -6.52 4.20 35.45
N ASP A 123 -7.15 4.22 36.62
CA ASP A 123 -8.06 3.15 37.06
C ASP A 123 -9.29 3.04 36.14
N THR A 124 -9.77 4.17 35.64
CA THR A 124 -10.93 4.22 34.73
C THR A 124 -10.58 3.69 33.34
N VAL A 125 -9.38 3.97 32.83
CA VAL A 125 -8.92 3.47 31.52
C VAL A 125 -8.74 1.95 31.52
N LEU A 126 -8.32 1.39 32.66
CA LEU A 126 -8.11 -0.05 32.87
C LEU A 126 -9.41 -0.81 33.17
N GLN A 127 -10.52 -0.11 33.41
CA GLN A 127 -11.77 -0.75 33.80
C GLN A 127 -12.46 -1.41 32.59
N ALA A 128 -12.39 -2.74 32.53
CA ALA A 128 -13.18 -3.54 31.61
C ALA A 128 -14.63 -3.72 32.12
N SER A 129 -15.55 -3.99 31.20
CA SER A 129 -16.93 -4.36 31.51
C SER A 129 -17.21 -5.80 31.10
N VAL A 130 -18.39 -6.32 31.48
CA VAL A 130 -18.83 -7.66 31.06
C VAL A 130 -19.02 -7.75 29.53
N VAL A 131 -19.29 -6.62 28.87
CA VAL A 131 -19.66 -6.57 27.45
C VAL A 131 -18.64 -5.85 26.56
N SER A 132 -17.59 -5.27 27.17
CA SER A 132 -16.56 -4.53 26.44
C SER A 132 -15.21 -4.62 27.14
N PRO A 133 -14.11 -4.71 26.36
CA PRO A 133 -12.75 -4.61 26.91
C PRO A 133 -12.52 -3.22 27.52
N SER A 134 -11.39 -3.05 28.21
CA SER A 134 -11.00 -1.75 28.75
C SER A 134 -10.57 -0.78 27.64
N VAL A 135 -10.53 0.53 27.93
CA VAL A 135 -9.99 1.51 26.98
C VAL A 135 -8.51 1.25 26.72
N ALA A 136 -7.75 0.85 27.76
CA ALA A 136 -6.34 0.47 27.62
C ALA A 136 -6.15 -0.65 26.58
N ASP A 137 -6.90 -1.74 26.70
CA ASP A 137 -6.80 -2.87 25.78
C ASP A 137 -7.12 -2.45 24.33
N MET A 138 -8.18 -1.65 24.14
CA MET A 138 -8.56 -1.19 22.82
C MET A 138 -7.50 -0.29 22.18
N LEU A 139 -6.87 0.60 22.96
CA LEU A 139 -5.78 1.45 22.48
C LEU A 139 -4.54 0.63 22.14
N GLU A 140 -4.20 -0.37 22.95
CA GLU A 140 -3.12 -1.31 22.67
C GLU A 140 -3.37 -2.05 21.35
N TRP A 141 -4.58 -2.57 21.13
CA TRP A 141 -4.93 -3.24 19.88
C TRP A 141 -4.78 -2.33 18.66
N LEU A 142 -5.19 -1.05 18.77
CA LEU A 142 -5.01 -0.10 17.67
C LEU A 142 -3.53 0.16 17.38
N GLN A 143 -2.68 0.26 18.41
CA GLN A 143 -1.23 0.40 18.22
C GLN A 143 -0.59 -0.85 17.60
N ASP A 144 -1.05 -2.04 17.99
CA ASP A 144 -0.58 -3.30 17.40
C ASP A 144 -0.96 -3.41 15.92
N ILE A 145 -2.19 -2.99 15.57
CA ILE A 145 -2.65 -2.90 14.19
C ILE A 145 -1.81 -1.89 13.41
N GLU A 146 -1.58 -0.70 13.96
CA GLU A 146 -0.73 0.30 13.31
C GLU A 146 0.70 -0.23 13.06
N ARG A 147 1.28 -0.89 14.06
CA ARG A 147 2.59 -1.53 13.96
C ARG A 147 2.61 -2.60 12.87
N HIS A 148 1.54 -3.38 12.72
CA HIS A 148 1.41 -4.36 11.64
C HIS A 148 1.51 -3.70 10.25
N TYR A 149 0.78 -2.61 10.02
CA TYR A 149 0.80 -1.91 8.73
C TYR A 149 2.13 -1.18 8.49
N ARG A 150 2.74 -0.57 9.52
CA ARG A 150 4.04 0.11 9.41
C ARG A 150 5.18 -0.88 9.10
N ASN A 151 5.12 -2.08 9.67
CA ASN A 151 6.13 -3.12 9.47
C ASN A 151 5.90 -3.99 8.23
N SER A 152 4.75 -3.84 7.58
CA SER A 152 4.50 -4.50 6.30
C SER A 152 5.44 -3.91 5.27
N LYS A 153 6.36 -4.73 4.75
CA LYS A 153 7.37 -4.32 3.75
C LYS A 153 6.69 -4.04 2.41
N LEU A 154 6.07 -2.87 2.30
CA LEU A 154 5.74 -2.26 1.04
C LEU A 154 6.92 -1.38 0.62
N PRO A 155 7.25 -1.32 -0.68
CA PRO A 155 8.12 -0.26 -1.17
C PRO A 155 7.57 1.08 -0.67
N GLU A 156 8.42 1.90 -0.04
CA GLU A 156 8.15 3.32 0.02
C GLU A 156 7.97 3.83 -1.42
N GLU A 157 7.25 4.94 -1.59
CA GLU A 157 6.83 5.50 -2.89
C GLU A 157 7.98 5.71 -3.92
N GLU A 158 9.24 5.49 -3.52
CA GLU A 158 10.34 5.26 -4.43
C GLU A 158 10.25 3.89 -5.11
N VAL A 159 9.67 3.92 -6.32
CA VAL A 159 9.82 2.86 -7.33
C VAL A 159 11.29 2.45 -7.40
N PRO A 160 11.65 1.18 -7.10
CA PRO A 160 13.04 0.78 -7.05
C PRO A 160 13.70 0.92 -8.43
N PRO A 161 14.94 1.44 -8.52
CA PRO A 161 15.64 1.72 -9.78
C PRO A 161 15.98 0.47 -10.61
N VAL A 162 15.64 -0.72 -10.11
CA VAL A 162 15.77 -2.00 -10.82
C VAL A 162 14.73 -2.14 -11.95
N LEU A 163 13.66 -1.33 -11.96
CA LEU A 163 12.67 -1.28 -13.03
C LEU A 163 13.02 -0.30 -14.17
N ASP A 164 14.26 0.19 -14.21
CA ASP A 164 14.72 1.15 -15.23
C ASP A 164 15.76 0.52 -16.21
N PRO A 165 15.41 -0.46 -17.07
CA PRO A 165 16.35 -0.91 -18.09
C PRO A 165 16.31 -0.06 -19.36
N VAL A 166 15.45 0.96 -19.48
CA VAL A 166 15.45 1.87 -20.63
C VAL A 166 15.07 3.27 -20.17
N GLY A 167 16.08 4.10 -19.91
CA GLY A 167 15.91 5.52 -19.64
C GLY A 167 15.03 6.19 -20.70
N ARG A 168 13.75 6.42 -20.37
CA ARG A 168 12.85 7.31 -21.10
C ARG A 168 11.55 7.63 -20.34
N PHE A 169 11.64 8.06 -19.09
CA PHE A 169 10.55 8.79 -18.43
C PHE A 169 10.85 10.29 -18.20
N SER A 170 11.83 10.85 -18.91
CA SER A 170 11.87 12.28 -19.18
C SER A 170 11.18 12.55 -20.51
N LYS A 171 9.85 12.77 -20.47
CA LYS A 171 9.04 13.65 -21.34
C LYS A 171 7.55 13.33 -21.22
N HIS A 172 6.93 13.75 -20.12
CA HIS A 172 5.54 14.20 -20.16
C HIS A 172 5.42 15.44 -19.26
N PRO A 173 5.09 16.62 -19.81
CA PRO A 173 4.95 17.84 -19.03
C PRO A 173 3.54 17.86 -18.45
N SER A 174 3.31 17.22 -17.31
CA SER A 174 2.08 17.45 -16.55
C SER A 174 2.19 17.04 -15.08
N PHE A 175 3.31 17.33 -14.41
CA PHE A 175 3.40 17.22 -12.94
C PHE A 175 4.26 18.31 -12.30
N ALA A 176 4.47 19.44 -12.99
CA ALA A 176 5.15 20.61 -12.43
C ALA A 176 4.25 21.84 -12.55
N GLN A 177 3.17 21.88 -11.75
CA GLN A 177 2.40 23.09 -11.48
C GLN A 177 1.57 22.86 -10.21
N GLY A 178 2.21 23.09 -9.07
CA GLY A 178 1.57 22.93 -7.77
C GLY A 178 2.63 22.70 -6.72
N LEU A 179 3.36 23.78 -6.40
CA LEU A 179 4.09 24.05 -5.14
C LEU A 179 5.27 24.98 -5.45
N GLU A 180 4.96 26.24 -5.80
CA GLU A 180 5.77 27.35 -5.29
C GLU A 180 5.20 27.70 -3.91
N PRO A 181 6.07 27.92 -2.92
CA PRO A 181 6.03 29.23 -2.31
C PRO A 181 7.44 29.83 -2.13
N ASN A 182 7.57 31.06 -2.61
CA ASN A 182 8.31 32.18 -2.00
C ASN A 182 9.02 31.85 -0.67
N PHE A 183 10.34 32.01 -0.61
CA PHE A 183 10.97 32.81 0.44
C PHE A 183 12.29 33.43 -0.06
N ARG A 184 12.36 34.76 0.07
CA ARG A 184 13.57 35.59 0.00
C ARG A 184 14.60 35.13 1.03
N ARG A 185 15.88 35.08 0.64
CA ARG A 185 16.93 36.02 1.07
C ARG A 185 18.10 35.99 0.10
#